data_AF-A0A3N9P5M9-F1
#
_entry.id   AF-A0A3N9P5M9-F1
#
_cell.length_a   1.000
_cell.length_b   1.000
_cell.length_c   1.000
_cell.angle_alpha   90.00
_cell.angle_beta   90.00
_cell.angle_gamma   90.00
#
_symmetry.space_group_name_H-M   'P 1'
#
loop_
_entity.id
_entity.type
_entity.pdbx_description
1 polymer ?
#
loop_
_entity_poly.entity_id
_entity_poly.type
_entity_poly.pdbx_seq_one_letter_code
_entity_poly.pdbx_strand_id
1 'polypeptide(L)'
;MDDLIPTREIYWNISGIIWMYVLLLIAVAIFAWKFVRRYKLWRLGEPDNRLDQIGKRIGLTLQYAFAQGRVLKKQYPGIMHLLIYSGFIILFIGTTLIFIEVDITRPLFSLNFLKSTFYLIYSVTLDIFGVLAIIGILMAGYRRMFIKPVNLKNRRDDAIILTSFLVI
;
A
#
# COMPACT_ATOMS: atom_id res chain seq x y z
N MET A 1 11.49 -34.61 8.55
CA MET A 1 12.14 -33.90 7.42
C MET A 1 11.33 -32.68 6.96
N ASP A 2 10.21 -32.34 7.60
CA ASP A 2 9.41 -31.15 7.26
C ASP A 2 9.90 -29.85 7.92
N ASP A 3 10.74 -29.93 8.97
CA ASP A 3 11.26 -28.76 9.71
C ASP A 3 12.32 -27.92 8.97
N LEU A 4 12.74 -28.34 7.76
CA LEU A 4 13.78 -27.66 6.98
C LEU A 4 13.24 -26.79 5.83
N ILE A 5 11.92 -26.77 5.61
CA ILE A 5 11.33 -25.97 4.55
C ILE A 5 11.11 -24.55 5.09
N PRO A 6 11.82 -23.53 4.58
CA PRO A 6 11.64 -22.18 5.08
C PRO A 6 10.23 -21.70 4.73
N THR A 7 9.50 -21.26 5.75
CA THR A 7 8.14 -20.72 5.66
C THR A 7 8.04 -19.53 6.58
N ARG A 8 7.04 -18.68 6.34
CA ARG A 8 6.77 -17.55 7.23
C ARG A 8 6.14 -18.05 8.54
N GLU A 9 6.64 -17.56 9.66
CA GLU A 9 5.92 -17.68 10.93
C GLU A 9 4.64 -16.84 10.89
N ILE A 10 3.50 -17.47 11.16
CA ILE A 10 2.18 -16.83 11.09
C ILE A 10 1.63 -16.69 12.51
N TYR A 11 1.16 -15.48 12.85
CA TYR A 11 0.57 -15.09 14.14
C TYR A 11 1.43 -15.25 15.39
N TRP A 12 2.67 -15.76 15.31
CA TRP A 12 3.65 -15.83 16.41
C TRP A 12 3.06 -16.23 17.78
N ASN A 13 2.28 -17.32 17.81
CA ASN A 13 1.57 -17.84 18.99
C ASN A 13 0.70 -16.82 19.77
N ILE A 14 0.23 -15.77 19.10
CA ILE A 14 -0.62 -14.74 19.69
C ILE A 14 -2.05 -15.27 19.82
N SER A 15 -2.63 -15.12 21.01
CA SER A 15 -4.06 -15.38 21.25
C SER A 15 -4.91 -14.14 20.92
N GLY A 16 -6.17 -14.33 20.55
CA GLY A 16 -7.09 -13.21 20.28
C GLY A 16 -7.15 -12.74 18.82
N ILE A 17 -6.82 -13.60 17.86
CA ILE A 17 -6.92 -13.34 16.40
C ILE A 17 -8.31 -12.78 16.01
N ILE A 18 -9.37 -13.16 16.73
CA ILE A 18 -10.72 -12.64 16.53
C ILE A 18 -10.78 -11.10 16.56
N TRP A 19 -9.99 -10.44 17.42
CA TRP A 19 -9.96 -8.98 17.52
C TRP A 19 -9.41 -8.33 16.26
N MET A 20 -8.45 -8.96 15.58
CA MET A 20 -7.95 -8.50 14.28
C MET A 20 -9.08 -8.44 13.26
N TYR A 21 -9.91 -9.50 13.17
CA TYR A 21 -11.03 -9.52 12.23
C TYR A 21 -12.16 -8.57 12.62
N VAL A 22 -12.44 -8.38 13.91
CA VAL A 22 -13.40 -7.37 14.38
C VAL A 22 -12.95 -5.97 13.98
N LEU A 23 -11.67 -5.63 14.22
CA LEU A 23 -11.11 -4.34 13.83
C LEU A 23 -11.07 -4.16 12.31
N LEU A 24 -10.74 -5.21 11.56
CA LEU A 24 -10.82 -5.22 10.10
C LEU A 24 -12.24 -4.92 9.62
N LEU A 25 -13.25 -5.57 10.18
CA LEU A 25 -14.66 -5.36 9.83
C LEU A 25 -15.08 -3.91 10.09
N ILE A 26 -14.70 -3.35 11.24
CA ILE A 26 -14.96 -1.94 11.58
C ILE A 26 -14.28 -1.01 10.56
N ALA A 27 -13.00 -1.25 10.25
CA ALA A 27 -12.24 -0.46 9.30
C ALA A 27 -12.87 -0.49 7.90
N VAL A 28 -13.26 -1.66 7.42
CA VAL A 28 -13.93 -1.86 6.12
C VAL A 28 -15.30 -1.18 6.11
N ALA A 29 -16.09 -1.29 7.18
CA ALA A 29 -17.40 -0.63 7.27
C ALA A 29 -17.28 0.90 7.23
N ILE A 30 -16.34 1.48 7.99
CA ILE A 30 -16.06 2.92 7.98
C ILE A 30 -15.60 3.36 6.58
N PHE A 31 -14.66 2.62 5.98
CA PHE A 31 -14.17 2.89 4.64
C PHE A 31 -15.29 2.88 3.61
N ALA A 32 -16.12 1.83 3.59
CA ALA A 32 -17.25 1.69 2.66
C ALA A 32 -18.25 2.84 2.82
N TRP A 33 -18.61 3.20 4.05
CA TRP A 33 -19.52 4.31 4.31
C TRP A 33 -18.97 5.66 3.82
N LYS A 34 -17.69 5.96 4.11
CA LYS A 34 -17.03 7.18 3.63
C LYS A 34 -16.89 7.18 2.11
N PHE A 35 -16.58 6.03 1.51
CA PHE A 35 -16.45 5.86 0.08
C PHE A 35 -17.80 6.12 -0.62
N VAL A 36 -18.90 5.53 -0.16
CA VAL A 36 -20.24 5.75 -0.73
C VAL A 36 -20.64 7.22 -0.63
N ARG A 37 -20.39 7.88 0.51
CA ARG A 37 -20.65 9.33 0.65
C ARG A 37 -19.86 10.15 -0.36
N ARG A 38 -18.57 9.85 -0.54
CA ARG A 38 -17.73 10.57 -1.50
C ARG A 38 -18.14 10.26 -2.94
N TYR A 39 -18.48 9.02 -3.25
CA TYR A 39 -18.97 8.60 -4.56
C TYR A 39 -20.25 9.33 -4.95
N LYS A 40 -21.19 9.50 -4.01
CA LYS A 40 -22.40 10.31 -4.22
C LYS A 40 -22.06 11.76 -4.60
N LEU A 41 -21.06 12.37 -3.97
CA LEU A 41 -20.59 13.71 -4.33
C LEU A 41 -19.97 13.75 -5.73
N TRP A 42 -19.18 12.76 -6.12
CA TRP A 42 -18.61 12.68 -7.47
C TRP A 42 -19.66 12.52 -8.57
N ARG A 43 -20.81 11.93 -8.24
CA ARG A 43 -21.95 11.77 -9.16
C ARG A 43 -22.77 13.04 -9.36
N LEU A 44 -22.52 14.11 -8.61
CA LEU A 44 -23.18 15.42 -8.81
C LEU A 44 -22.56 16.22 -9.97
N GLY A 45 -21.43 15.77 -10.52
CA GLY A 45 -20.84 16.40 -11.70
C GLY A 45 -21.70 16.25 -12.96
N GLU A 46 -21.42 17.08 -13.95
CA GLU A 46 -22.11 17.03 -15.25
C GLU A 46 -21.92 15.67 -15.95
N PRO A 47 -22.90 15.24 -16.76
CA PRO A 47 -22.79 14.01 -17.55
C PRO A 47 -21.63 14.12 -18.55
N ASP A 48 -20.56 13.34 -18.31
CA ASP A 48 -19.44 13.16 -19.24
C ASP A 48 -19.57 11.80 -19.94
N ASN A 49 -19.28 11.75 -21.24
CA ASN A 49 -19.21 10.48 -21.98
C ASN A 49 -17.91 9.75 -21.61
N ARG A 50 -18.01 8.94 -20.56
CA ARG A 50 -16.88 8.18 -20.00
C ARG A 50 -16.39 7.04 -20.89
N LEU A 51 -17.19 6.62 -21.86
CA LEU A 51 -16.86 5.53 -22.79
C LEU A 51 -16.27 6.05 -24.10
N ASP A 52 -16.13 7.36 -24.28
CA ASP A 52 -15.39 7.90 -25.42
C ASP A 52 -13.87 7.81 -25.21
N GLN A 53 -13.14 7.48 -26.28
CA GLN A 53 -11.67 7.39 -26.31
C GLN A 53 -11.05 6.50 -25.22
N ILE A 54 -11.66 5.34 -24.94
CA ILE A 54 -11.23 4.40 -23.87
C ILE A 54 -9.74 4.11 -23.92
N GLY A 55 -9.18 3.80 -25.10
CA GLY A 55 -7.76 3.49 -25.25
C GLY A 55 -6.85 4.64 -24.79
N LYS A 56 -7.16 5.88 -25.20
CA LYS A 56 -6.43 7.07 -24.77
C LYS A 56 -6.58 7.30 -23.26
N ARG A 57 -7.78 7.14 -22.71
CA ARG A 57 -8.04 7.30 -21.27
C ARG A 57 -7.30 6.24 -20.43
N ILE A 58 -7.27 4.99 -20.88
CA ILE A 58 -6.47 3.92 -20.24
C ILE A 58 -4.98 4.28 -20.29
N GLY A 59 -4.47 4.69 -21.45
CA GLY A 59 -3.07 5.10 -21.59
C GLY A 59 -2.68 6.25 -20.65
N LEU A 60 -3.51 7.29 -20.57
CA LEU A 60 -3.32 8.40 -19.64
C LEU A 60 -3.41 7.96 -18.17
N THR A 61 -4.31 7.02 -17.85
CA THR A 61 -4.44 6.46 -16.50
C THR A 61 -3.20 5.67 -16.11
N LEU A 62 -2.70 4.80 -16.99
CA LEU A 62 -1.46 4.06 -16.77
C LEU A 62 -0.27 5.03 -16.59
N GLN A 63 -0.15 6.03 -17.46
CA GLN A 63 0.96 6.99 -17.41
C GLN A 63 0.94 7.87 -16.16
N TYR A 64 -0.22 8.39 -15.77
CA TYR A 64 -0.31 9.39 -14.71
C TYR A 64 -0.72 8.84 -13.36
N ALA A 65 -1.60 7.84 -13.29
CA ALA A 65 -2.03 7.24 -12.04
C ALA A 65 -1.07 6.14 -11.58
N PHE A 66 -0.66 5.25 -12.47
CA PHE A 66 0.18 4.10 -12.10
C PHE A 66 1.68 4.39 -12.20
N ALA A 67 2.13 5.00 -13.30
CA ALA A 67 3.55 5.34 -13.49
C ALA A 67 3.96 6.67 -12.84
N GLN A 68 3.03 7.35 -12.13
CA GLN A 68 3.29 8.60 -11.42
C GLN A 68 3.90 9.73 -12.28
N GLY A 69 3.68 9.71 -13.60
CA GLY A 69 4.43 10.53 -14.56
C GLY A 69 4.38 12.05 -14.32
N ARG A 70 3.37 12.58 -13.63
CA ARG A 70 3.32 14.00 -13.24
C ARG A 70 4.29 14.33 -12.10
N VAL A 71 4.41 13.45 -11.11
CA VAL A 71 5.24 13.65 -9.92
C VAL A 71 6.71 13.51 -10.27
N LEU A 72 7.03 12.62 -11.22
CA LEU A 72 8.39 12.39 -11.73
C LEU A 72 9.02 13.59 -12.44
N LYS A 73 8.22 14.60 -12.84
CA LYS A 73 8.75 15.82 -13.46
C LYS A 73 9.67 16.63 -12.56
N LYS A 74 9.64 16.41 -11.25
CA LYS A 74 10.55 17.05 -10.29
C LYS A 74 11.42 15.97 -9.65
N GLN A 75 12.73 16.07 -9.78
CA GLN A 75 13.66 15.01 -9.38
C GLN A 75 13.48 14.60 -7.91
N TYR A 76 13.61 15.55 -6.96
CA TYR A 76 13.55 15.21 -5.54
C TYR A 76 12.16 14.68 -5.10
N PRO A 77 11.02 15.39 -5.34
CA PRO A 77 9.71 14.87 -5.00
C PRO A 77 9.33 13.60 -5.76
N GLY A 78 9.83 13.43 -6.99
CA GLY A 78 9.65 12.27 -7.85
C GLY A 78 10.29 11.02 -7.27
N ILE A 79 11.59 11.07 -6.95
CA ILE A 79 12.31 9.95 -6.31
C ILE A 79 11.66 9.61 -4.97
N MET A 80 11.40 10.62 -4.13
CA MET A 80 10.73 10.45 -2.84
C MET A 80 9.39 9.71 -2.99
N HIS A 81 8.53 10.09 -3.93
CA HIS A 81 7.25 9.40 -4.16
C HIS A 81 7.44 8.02 -4.75
N LEU A 82 8.40 7.79 -5.65
CA LEU A 82 8.65 6.46 -6.20
C LEU A 82 9.02 5.45 -5.13
N LEU A 83 9.92 5.85 -4.21
CA LEU A 83 10.34 5.00 -3.10
C LEU A 83 9.17 4.64 -2.18
N ILE A 84 8.36 5.63 -1.81
CA ILE A 84 7.15 5.41 -0.99
C ILE A 84 6.15 4.53 -1.75
N TYR A 85 5.81 4.89 -2.99
CA TYR A 85 4.78 4.22 -3.79
C TYR A 85 5.12 2.77 -4.09
N SER A 86 6.36 2.49 -4.51
CA SER A 86 6.81 1.14 -4.80
C SER A 86 6.84 0.29 -3.53
N GLY A 87 7.33 0.86 -2.43
CA GLY A 87 7.30 0.24 -1.10
C GLY A 87 5.89 -0.15 -0.69
N PHE A 88 4.94 0.80 -0.72
CA PHE A 88 3.54 0.55 -0.38
C PHE A 88 2.91 -0.55 -1.24
N ILE A 89 3.11 -0.53 -2.57
CA ILE A 89 2.52 -1.53 -3.46
C ILE A 89 3.07 -2.91 -3.16
N ILE A 90 4.38 -3.05 -3.04
CA ILE A 90 5.02 -4.35 -2.83
C ILE A 90 4.66 -4.92 -1.45
N LEU A 91 4.65 -4.10 -0.39
CA LEU A 91 4.23 -4.51 0.95
C LEU A 91 2.73 -4.89 0.99
N PHE A 92 1.88 -4.16 0.26
CA PHE A 92 0.46 -4.47 0.15
C PHE A 92 0.23 -5.81 -0.57
N ILE A 93 0.91 -6.05 -1.69
CA ILE A 93 0.88 -7.34 -2.38
C ILE A 93 1.39 -8.44 -1.43
N GLY A 94 2.49 -8.18 -0.72
CA GLY A 94 3.06 -9.09 0.25
C GLY A 94 2.07 -9.54 1.31
N THR A 95 1.35 -8.58 1.90
CA THR A 95 0.31 -8.82 2.91
C THR A 95 -0.88 -9.55 2.32
N THR A 96 -1.28 -9.20 1.10
CA THR A 96 -2.38 -9.86 0.38
C THR A 96 -2.07 -11.33 0.08
N LEU A 97 -0.82 -11.66 -0.27
CA LEU A 97 -0.42 -13.05 -0.49
C LEU A 97 -0.51 -13.87 0.80
N ILE A 98 -0.13 -13.31 1.95
CA ILE A 98 -0.32 -13.99 3.25
C ILE A 98 -1.80 -14.21 3.51
N PHE A 99 -2.65 -13.19 3.34
CA PHE A 99 -4.09 -13.30 3.51
C PHE A 99 -4.68 -14.40 2.62
N ILE A 100 -4.32 -14.40 1.33
CA ILE A 100 -4.76 -15.44 0.40
C ILE A 100 -4.31 -16.82 0.90
N GLU A 101 -3.08 -16.96 1.38
CA GLU A 101 -2.61 -18.25 1.86
C GLU A 101 -3.34 -18.69 3.14
N VAL A 102 -3.34 -17.85 4.16
CA VAL A 102 -3.79 -18.19 5.51
C VAL A 102 -5.30 -18.30 5.61
N ASP A 103 -6.03 -17.39 4.98
CA ASP A 103 -7.48 -17.28 5.12
C ASP A 103 -8.25 -18.00 4.00
N ILE A 104 -7.61 -18.29 2.85
CA ILE A 104 -8.28 -18.86 1.68
C ILE A 104 -7.67 -20.21 1.28
N THR A 105 -6.40 -20.27 0.87
CA THR A 105 -5.87 -21.48 0.24
C THR A 105 -5.56 -22.59 1.23
N ARG A 106 -5.07 -22.26 2.43
CA ARG A 106 -4.84 -23.24 3.49
C ARG A 106 -6.14 -23.87 3.96
N PRO A 107 -7.20 -23.13 4.36
CA PRO A 107 -8.40 -23.74 4.91
C PRO A 107 -9.26 -24.43 3.85
N LEU A 108 -9.36 -23.87 2.63
CA LEU A 108 -10.26 -24.40 1.60
C LEU A 108 -9.62 -25.49 0.74
N PHE A 109 -8.31 -25.40 0.48
CA PHE A 109 -7.62 -26.28 -0.46
C PHE A 109 -6.43 -27.04 0.15
N SER A 110 -6.08 -26.80 1.43
CA SER A 110 -4.87 -27.34 2.07
C SER A 110 -3.58 -27.02 1.29
N LEU A 111 -3.56 -25.87 0.58
CA LEU A 111 -2.44 -25.45 -0.26
C LEU A 111 -1.59 -24.37 0.42
N ASN A 112 -0.29 -24.67 0.59
CA ASN A 112 0.75 -23.77 1.07
C ASN A 112 1.70 -23.41 -0.09
N PHE A 113 1.71 -22.16 -0.55
CA PHE A 113 2.55 -21.74 -1.68
C PHE A 113 3.71 -20.81 -1.28
N LEU A 114 3.62 -20.08 -0.15
CA LEU A 114 4.67 -19.30 0.50
C LEU A 114 5.63 -20.20 1.29
N LYS A 115 6.34 -21.07 0.57
CA LYS A 115 7.35 -21.96 1.13
C LYS A 115 8.61 -22.03 0.27
N SER A 116 9.71 -22.52 0.84
CA SER A 116 10.95 -22.79 0.13
C SER A 116 11.49 -21.53 -0.59
N THR A 117 12.00 -21.68 -1.81
CA THR A 117 12.58 -20.59 -2.62
C THR A 117 11.60 -19.45 -2.86
N PHE A 118 10.31 -19.73 -3.05
CA PHE A 118 9.31 -18.68 -3.28
C PHE A 118 9.18 -17.77 -2.06
N TYR A 119 9.16 -18.36 -0.86
CA TYR A 119 9.18 -17.59 0.39
C TYR A 119 10.46 -16.75 0.55
N LEU A 120 11.63 -17.28 0.19
CA LEU A 120 12.89 -16.52 0.30
C LEU A 120 12.91 -15.29 -0.62
N ILE A 121 12.49 -15.46 -1.89
CA ILE A 121 12.39 -14.35 -2.84
C ILE A 121 11.37 -13.32 -2.34
N TYR A 122 10.22 -13.80 -1.89
CA TYR A 122 9.18 -12.98 -1.28
C TYR A 122 9.72 -12.16 -0.09
N SER A 123 10.42 -12.80 0.85
CA SER A 123 10.93 -12.15 2.06
C SER A 123 11.94 -11.05 1.72
N VAL A 124 12.94 -11.38 0.91
CA VAL A 124 13.97 -10.40 0.50
C VAL A 124 13.35 -9.25 -0.30
N THR A 125 12.33 -9.53 -1.13
CA THR A 125 11.60 -8.49 -1.86
C THR A 125 10.91 -7.53 -0.88
N LEU A 126 10.21 -8.04 0.13
CA LEU A 126 9.56 -7.19 1.11
C LEU A 126 10.57 -6.38 1.93
N ASP A 127 11.69 -6.97 2.34
CA ASP A 127 12.71 -6.28 3.12
C ASP A 127 13.32 -5.12 2.33
N ILE A 128 13.69 -5.35 1.06
CA ILE A 128 14.24 -4.31 0.19
C ILE A 128 13.23 -3.17 0.03
N PHE A 129 11.99 -3.48 -0.34
CA PHE A 129 10.97 -2.46 -0.59
C PHE A 129 10.50 -1.75 0.68
N GLY A 130 10.56 -2.42 1.84
CA GLY A 130 10.36 -1.80 3.15
C GLY A 130 11.45 -0.78 3.48
N VAL A 131 12.72 -1.12 3.26
CA VAL A 131 13.83 -0.17 3.42
C VAL A 131 13.69 1.02 2.45
N LEU A 132 13.32 0.77 1.19
CA LEU A 132 13.07 1.84 0.23
C LEU A 132 11.92 2.75 0.69
N ALA A 133 10.82 2.18 1.22
CA ALA A 133 9.71 2.96 1.77
C ALA A 133 10.19 3.88 2.91
N ILE A 134 10.98 3.34 3.85
CA ILE A 134 11.54 4.10 4.98
C ILE A 134 12.40 5.26 4.46
N ILE A 135 13.31 5.01 3.51
CA ILE A 135 14.12 6.07 2.90
C ILE A 135 13.23 7.15 2.29
N GLY A 136 12.19 6.76 1.54
CA GLY A 136 11.22 7.68 0.95
C GLY A 136 10.48 8.53 2.00
N ILE A 137 10.05 7.91 3.11
CA ILE A 137 9.39 8.57 4.23
C ILE A 137 10.34 9.56 4.92
N LEU A 138 11.60 9.18 5.15
CA LEU A 138 12.62 10.06 5.72
C LEU A 138 12.90 11.25 4.81
N MET A 139 12.99 11.05 3.50
CA MET A 139 13.10 12.14 2.52
C MET A 139 11.88 13.08 2.59
N ALA A 140 10.67 12.53 2.72
CA ALA A 140 9.45 13.32 2.88
C ALA A 140 9.46 14.15 4.19
N GLY A 141 9.91 13.55 5.28
CA GLY A 141 10.10 14.21 6.57
C GLY A 141 11.12 15.34 6.46
N TYR A 142 12.28 15.07 5.86
CA TYR A 142 13.34 16.05 5.65
C TYR A 142 12.86 17.24 4.82
N ARG A 143 12.18 16.98 3.69
CA ARG A 143 11.61 18.03 2.84
C ARG A 143 10.61 18.92 3.57
N ARG A 144 9.83 18.34 4.48
CA ARG A 144 8.77 19.03 5.22
C ARG A 144 9.31 19.83 6.41
N MET A 145 10.33 19.31 7.10
CA MET A 145 10.92 19.96 8.28
C MET A 145 11.99 20.99 7.95
N PHE A 146 12.85 20.72 6.94
CA PHE A 146 14.03 21.55 6.66
C PHE A 146 13.88 22.39 5.38
N ILE A 147 13.47 21.79 4.25
CA ILE A 147 13.38 22.52 2.97
C ILE A 147 12.22 23.52 2.96
N LYS A 148 11.10 23.20 3.61
CA LYS A 148 9.90 24.07 3.76
C LYS A 148 9.52 24.81 2.46
N PRO A 149 9.20 24.10 1.36
CA PRO A 149 8.88 24.74 0.10
C PRO A 149 7.66 25.65 0.23
N VAL A 150 7.70 26.82 -0.42
CA VAL A 150 6.68 27.90 -0.31
C VAL A 150 5.24 27.40 -0.55
N ASN A 151 5.08 26.36 -1.38
CA ASN A 151 3.79 25.79 -1.74
C ASN A 151 3.31 24.66 -0.79
N LEU A 152 4.01 24.40 0.32
CA LEU A 152 3.67 23.33 1.25
C LEU A 152 3.42 23.89 2.65
N LYS A 153 2.14 24.08 2.99
CA LYS A 153 1.73 24.39 4.38
C LYS A 153 1.91 23.15 5.24
N ASN A 154 2.77 23.22 6.24
CA ASN A 154 2.98 22.11 7.17
C ASN A 154 1.89 22.11 8.25
N ARG A 155 1.04 21.08 8.29
CA ARG A 155 0.03 20.89 9.34
C ARG A 155 0.47 19.78 10.30
N ARG A 156 -0.09 19.79 11.52
CA ARG A 156 0.16 18.71 12.50
C ARG A 156 -0.26 17.34 11.95
N ASP A 157 -1.37 17.30 11.22
CA ASP A 157 -1.88 16.08 10.58
C ASP A 157 -0.86 15.43 9.64
N ASP A 158 -0.06 16.24 8.93
CA ASP A 158 0.97 15.73 8.03
C ASP A 158 2.09 15.01 8.78
N ALA A 159 2.47 15.53 9.95
CA ALA A 159 3.49 14.91 10.80
C ALA A 159 2.97 13.61 11.40
N ILE A 160 1.72 13.61 11.88
CA ILE A 160 1.07 12.40 12.42
C ILE A 160 1.06 11.29 11.37
N ILE A 161 0.60 11.58 10.15
CA ILE A 161 0.54 10.59 9.07
C ILE A 161 1.93 10.04 8.73
N LEU A 162 2.94 10.92 8.63
CA LEU A 162 4.30 10.52 8.28
C LEU A 162 4.93 9.64 9.37
N THR A 163 4.70 9.98 10.64
CA THR A 163 5.12 9.15 11.77
C THR A 163 4.36 7.82 11.79
N SER A 164 3.05 7.81 11.54
CA SER A 164 2.27 6.57 11.47
C SER A 164 2.80 5.60 10.42
N PHE A 165 3.20 6.10 9.24
CA PHE A 165 3.80 5.25 8.19
C PHE A 165 5.20 4.75 8.50
N LEU A 166 5.93 5.42 9.40
CA LEU A 166 7.27 4.98 9.80
C LEU A 166 7.23 3.90 10.90
N VAL A 167 6.19 3.93 11.74
CA VAL A 167 6.07 3.08 12.94
C VAL A 167 5.33 1.76 12.64
N ILE A 168 4.40 1.77 11.69
CA ILE A 168 3.67 0.60 11.20
C ILE A 168 4.53 -0.20 10.23
#